data_AF-A0A1H9S0F8-F1
#
_entry.id   AF-A0A1H9S0F8-F1
#
_cell.length_a   1.000
_cell.length_b   1.000
_cell.length_c   1.000
_cell.angle_alpha   90.00
_cell.angle_beta   90.00
_cell.angle_gamma   90.00
#
_symmetry.space_group_name_H-M   'P 1'
#
loop_
_entity.id
_entity.type
_entity.pdbx_description
1 polymer ?
#
loop_
_entity_poly.entity_id
_entity_poly.type
_entity_poly.pdbx_seq_one_letter_code
_entity_poly.pdbx_strand_id
1 'polypeptide(L)'
;MYFVDMNRLNSKLNFYDQKLSLYREFECKTEYDKLALERLAHVLIESILDIGNMMIDGFVMRDPGSYADIISILVDEKVLKEEEEEAYQSIIHIRRNLISDYETVNHMSIQEILDKNYRIYEQFSRKVRHYLAEETGVANTFTDS
;
A
#
# COMPACT_ATOMS: atom_id res chain seq x y z
N MET A 1 19.21 6.49 -14.57
CA MET A 1 18.67 5.13 -14.82
C MET A 1 17.93 4.72 -13.56
N TYR A 2 16.62 4.54 -13.64
CA TYR A 2 15.82 4.06 -12.51
C TYR A 2 16.25 2.64 -12.16
N PHE A 3 16.46 2.36 -10.87
CA PHE A 3 16.98 1.07 -10.39
C PHE A 3 15.98 0.44 -9.41
N VAL A 4 14.76 0.21 -9.90
CA VAL A 4 13.75 -0.55 -9.15
C VAL A 4 14.10 -2.03 -9.26
N ASP A 5 14.26 -2.72 -8.12
CA ASP A 5 14.29 -4.18 -8.09
C ASP A 5 12.89 -4.73 -8.42
N MET A 6 12.64 -4.93 -9.71
CA MET A 6 11.35 -5.38 -10.24
C MET A 6 10.92 -6.73 -9.68
N ASN A 7 11.85 -7.63 -9.39
CA ASN A 7 11.53 -8.94 -8.83
C ASN A 7 11.00 -8.80 -7.40
N ARG A 8 11.70 -8.01 -6.58
CA ARG A 8 11.28 -7.72 -5.21
C ARG A 8 9.97 -6.94 -5.16
N LEU A 9 9.80 -5.96 -6.04
CA LEU A 9 8.58 -5.15 -6.12
C LEU A 9 7.36 -6.01 -6.50
N ASN A 10 7.51 -6.84 -7.54
CA ASN A 10 6.46 -7.77 -7.96
C ASN A 10 6.11 -8.78 -6.86
N SER A 11 7.09 -9.27 -6.11
CA SER A 11 6.85 -10.16 -4.98
C SER A 11 6.00 -9.48 -3.89
N LYS A 12 6.30 -8.22 -3.56
CA LYS A 12 5.51 -7.44 -2.59
C LYS A 12 4.10 -7.12 -3.08
N LEU A 13 3.95 -6.74 -4.35
CA LEU A 13 2.63 -6.49 -4.96
C LEU A 13 1.75 -7.75 -4.92
N ASN A 14 2.32 -8.90 -5.30
CA ASN A 14 1.61 -10.18 -5.24
C ASN A 14 1.23 -10.57 -3.81
N PHE A 15 2.12 -10.34 -2.85
CA PHE A 15 1.84 -10.58 -1.43
C PHE A 15 0.69 -9.69 -0.94
N TYR A 16 0.70 -8.40 -1.29
CA TYR A 16 -0.37 -7.46 -0.97
C TYR A 16 -1.71 -7.94 -1.54
N ASP A 17 -1.76 -8.27 -2.84
CA ASP A 17 -2.98 -8.73 -3.52
C ASP A 17 -3.56 -9.99 -2.85
N GLN A 18 -2.70 -10.93 -2.48
CA GLN A 18 -3.10 -12.16 -1.78
C GLN A 18 -3.69 -11.87 -0.39
N LYS A 19 -3.10 -10.94 0.36
CA LYS A 19 -3.58 -10.58 1.71
C LYS A 19 -4.87 -9.79 1.65
N LEU A 20 -5.02 -8.89 0.68
CA LEU A 20 -6.25 -8.14 0.49
C LEU A 20 -7.40 -9.07 0.07
N SER A 21 -7.12 -10.04 -0.81
CA SER A 21 -8.10 -11.07 -1.20
C SER A 21 -8.50 -11.94 -0.01
N LEU A 22 -7.54 -12.32 0.84
CA LEU A 22 -7.83 -13.07 2.08
C LEU A 22 -8.75 -12.29 3.02
N TYR A 23 -8.56 -10.96 3.13
CA TYR A 23 -9.45 -10.11 3.94
C TYR A 23 -10.89 -10.15 3.41
N ARG A 24 -11.10 -10.21 2.10
CA ARG A 24 -12.45 -10.24 1.53
C ARG A 24 -13.25 -11.49 1.91
N GLU A 25 -12.57 -12.59 2.16
CA GLU A 25 -13.16 -13.87 2.58
C GLU A 25 -13.19 -14.02 4.11
N PHE A 26 -12.65 -13.04 4.84
CA PHE A 26 -12.45 -13.12 6.27
C PHE A 26 -13.69 -12.70 7.07
N GLU A 27 -14.02 -13.47 8.11
CA GLU A 27 -15.09 -13.15 9.04
C GLU A 27 -14.55 -13.08 10.47
N CYS A 28 -14.72 -11.93 11.14
CA CYS A 28 -14.27 -11.73 12.51
C CYS A 28 -15.32 -12.21 13.53
N LYS A 29 -15.19 -13.43 14.07
CA LYS A 29 -16.18 -14.01 15.01
C LYS A 29 -15.62 -14.34 16.39
N THR A 30 -14.33 -14.64 16.47
CA THR A 30 -13.65 -15.11 17.67
C THR A 30 -12.50 -14.17 18.07
N GLU A 31 -11.95 -14.36 19.27
CA GLU A 31 -10.74 -13.62 19.68
C GLU A 31 -9.51 -13.99 18.84
N TYR A 32 -9.45 -15.20 18.27
CA TYR A 32 -8.40 -15.55 17.32
C TYR A 32 -8.56 -14.81 16.00
N ASP A 33 -9.80 -14.62 15.55
CA ASP A 33 -10.07 -13.85 14.33
C ASP A 33 -9.67 -12.38 14.53
N LYS A 34 -9.93 -11.82 15.70
CA LYS A 34 -9.46 -10.46 16.06
C LYS A 34 -7.95 -10.30 15.87
N LEU A 35 -7.15 -11.22 16.42
CA LEU A 35 -5.70 -11.24 16.23
C LEU A 35 -5.30 -11.45 14.75
N ALA A 36 -6.06 -12.25 14.01
CA ALA A 36 -5.85 -12.44 12.57
C ALA A 36 -6.13 -11.15 11.79
N LEU A 37 -7.19 -10.42 12.13
CA LEU A 37 -7.54 -9.12 11.54
C LEU A 37 -6.45 -8.09 11.80
N GLU A 38 -5.98 -7.98 13.04
CA GLU A 38 -4.87 -7.10 13.41
C GLU A 38 -3.64 -7.40 12.55
N ARG A 39 -3.27 -8.68 12.45
CA ARG A 39 -2.11 -9.08 11.64
C ARG A 39 -2.31 -8.79 10.17
N LEU A 40 -3.51 -9.01 9.65
CA LEU A 40 -3.84 -8.79 8.24
C LEU A 40 -3.77 -7.30 7.88
N ALA A 41 -4.38 -6.44 8.70
CA ALA A 41 -4.30 -4.99 8.55
C ALA A 41 -2.84 -4.51 8.64
N HIS A 42 -2.08 -5.00 9.63
CA HIS A 42 -0.68 -4.63 9.79
C HIS A 42 0.16 -5.00 8.56
N VAL A 43 0.06 -6.24 8.05
CA VAL A 43 0.87 -6.63 6.88
C VAL A 43 0.44 -5.94 5.59
N LEU A 44 -0.84 -5.55 5.46
CA LEU A 44 -1.31 -4.72 4.35
C LEU A 44 -0.68 -3.32 4.40
N ILE A 45 -0.68 -2.70 5.58
CA ILE A 45 -0.05 -1.40 5.83
C ILE A 45 1.44 -1.44 5.48
N GLU A 46 2.21 -2.36 6.08
CA GLU A 46 3.65 -2.42 5.81
C GLU A 46 3.93 -2.73 4.33
N SER A 47 3.09 -3.51 3.67
CA SER A 47 3.25 -3.78 2.23
C SER A 47 3.06 -2.51 1.39
N ILE A 48 2.04 -1.69 1.68
CA ILE A 48 1.83 -0.40 1.01
C ILE A 48 3.05 0.51 1.22
N LEU A 49 3.51 0.64 2.46
CA LEU A 49 4.64 1.50 2.82
C LEU A 49 5.95 1.03 2.16
N ASP A 50 6.23 -0.27 2.19
CA ASP A 50 7.41 -0.83 1.54
C ASP A 50 7.38 -0.65 0.02
N ILE A 51 6.23 -0.88 -0.61
CA ILE A 51 6.04 -0.65 -2.05
C ILE A 51 6.24 0.83 -2.36
N GLY A 52 5.65 1.73 -1.58
CA GLY A 52 5.81 3.17 -1.73
C GLY A 52 7.27 3.61 -1.62
N ASN A 53 8.00 3.15 -0.61
CA ASN A 53 9.44 3.44 -0.47
C ASN A 53 10.24 2.91 -1.66
N MET A 54 9.95 1.69 -2.14
CA MET A 54 10.61 1.16 -3.34
C MET A 54 10.36 2.00 -4.59
N MET A 55 9.16 2.59 -4.72
CA MET A 55 8.85 3.51 -5.81
C MET A 55 9.62 4.83 -5.66
N ILE A 56 9.63 5.41 -4.45
CA ILE A 56 10.35 6.65 -4.15
C ILE A 56 11.83 6.51 -4.47
N ASP A 57 12.48 5.48 -3.91
CA ASP A 57 13.91 5.22 -4.13
C ASP A 57 14.21 4.91 -5.60
N GLY A 58 13.37 4.10 -6.23
CA GLY A 58 13.59 3.63 -7.59
C GLY A 58 13.42 4.70 -8.66
N PHE A 59 12.53 5.67 -8.42
CA PHE A 59 12.24 6.79 -9.31
C PHE A 59 12.88 8.11 -8.89
N VAL A 60 13.66 8.13 -7.80
CA VAL A 60 14.32 9.34 -7.28
C VAL A 60 13.29 10.45 -7.00
N MET A 61 12.18 10.06 -6.37
CA MET A 61 11.16 11.01 -5.89
C MET A 61 11.68 11.76 -4.66
N ARG A 62 10.91 12.73 -4.15
CA ARG A 62 11.28 13.43 -2.90
C ARG A 62 11.28 12.48 -1.70
N ASP A 63 12.17 12.72 -0.73
CA ASP A 63 12.23 11.92 0.50
C ASP A 63 10.97 12.10 1.37
N PRO A 64 10.42 11.02 1.96
CA PRO A 64 9.29 11.11 2.87
C PRO A 64 9.70 11.58 4.26
N GLY A 65 8.99 12.57 4.81
CA GLY A 65 9.12 12.99 6.20
C GLY A 65 8.29 12.15 7.19
N SER A 66 7.36 11.34 6.70
CA SER A 66 6.51 10.45 7.52
C SER A 66 5.89 9.32 6.69
N TYR A 67 5.23 8.35 7.33
CA TYR A 67 4.50 7.31 6.61
C TYR A 67 3.32 7.83 5.79
N ALA A 68 2.62 8.86 6.28
CA ALA A 68 1.55 9.50 5.51
C ALA A 68 2.14 10.23 4.29
N ASP A 69 3.33 10.80 4.44
CA ASP A 69 4.02 11.52 3.36
C ASP A 69 4.41 10.59 2.21
N ILE A 70 4.68 9.30 2.47
CA ILE A 70 4.86 8.30 1.40
C ILE A 70 3.63 8.27 0.48
N ILE A 71 2.41 8.30 1.04
CA ILE A 71 1.18 8.32 0.23
C ILE A 71 1.07 9.62 -0.55
N SER A 72 1.32 10.76 0.09
CA SER A 72 1.28 12.07 -0.57
C SER A 72 2.27 12.14 -1.73
N ILE A 73 3.48 11.58 -1.60
CA ILE A 73 4.46 11.51 -2.70
C ILE A 73 3.93 10.66 -3.85
N LEU A 74 3.33 9.50 -3.57
CA LEU A 74 2.75 8.66 -4.63
C LEU A 74 1.58 9.36 -5.36
N VAL A 75 0.86 10.27 -4.69
CA VAL A 75 -0.18 11.11 -5.30
C VAL A 75 0.43 12.25 -6.11
N ASP A 76 1.42 12.96 -5.55
CA ASP A 76 2.16 14.05 -6.22
C ASP A 76 2.75 13.57 -7.57
N GLU A 77 3.33 12.36 -7.55
CA GLU A 77 3.94 11.69 -8.70
C GLU A 77 2.92 10.93 -9.56
N LYS A 78 1.63 11.04 -9.26
CA LYS A 78 0.51 10.46 -10.03
C LYS A 78 0.53 8.93 -10.13
N VAL A 79 1.24 8.25 -9.24
CA VAL A 79 1.13 6.79 -9.05
C VAL A 79 -0.27 6.45 -8.54
N LEU A 80 -0.77 7.26 -7.60
CA LEU A 80 -2.12 7.20 -7.03
C LEU A 80 -2.90 8.45 -7.43
N LYS A 81 -4.23 8.37 -7.36
CA LYS A 81 -5.07 9.53 -7.65
C LYS A 81 -5.28 10.38 -6.40
N GLU A 82 -5.41 11.68 -6.59
CA GLU A 82 -5.64 12.65 -5.50
C GLU A 82 -6.91 12.30 -4.70
N GLU A 83 -7.99 11.90 -5.35
CA GLU A 83 -9.24 11.53 -4.68
C GLU A 83 -9.14 10.26 -3.81
N GLU A 84 -8.03 9.52 -3.87
CA GLU A 84 -7.79 8.29 -3.13
C GLU A 84 -6.85 8.49 -1.94
N GLU A 85 -6.24 9.67 -1.79
CA GLU A 85 -5.25 9.94 -0.76
C GLU A 85 -5.79 9.65 0.64
N GLU A 86 -6.99 10.15 0.96
CA GLU A 86 -7.64 9.95 2.26
C GLU A 86 -7.86 8.45 2.54
N ALA A 87 -8.20 7.67 1.52
CA ALA A 87 -8.39 6.23 1.66
C ALA A 87 -7.09 5.54 2.10
N TYR A 88 -5.96 5.87 1.49
CA TYR A 88 -4.68 5.31 1.88
C TYR A 88 -4.18 5.87 3.22
N GLN A 89 -4.32 7.17 3.47
CA GLN A 89 -3.93 7.75 4.76
C GLN A 89 -4.73 7.13 5.91
N SER A 90 -6.03 6.86 5.74
CA SER A 90 -6.89 6.31 6.80
C SER A 90 -6.40 4.94 7.30
N ILE A 91 -5.98 4.04 6.41
CA ILE A 91 -5.43 2.73 6.82
C ILE A 91 -4.03 2.88 7.44
N ILE A 92 -3.20 3.81 6.97
CA ILE A 92 -1.88 4.08 7.57
C ILE A 92 -2.01 4.61 9.01
N HIS A 93 -3.05 5.40 9.32
CA HIS A 93 -3.26 5.93 10.68
C HIS A 93 -3.51 4.82 11.72
N ILE A 94 -4.13 3.71 11.33
CA ILE A 94 -4.38 2.54 12.20
C ILE A 94 -3.07 1.91 12.68
N ARG A 95 -1.98 2.05 11.91
CA ARG A 95 -0.69 1.41 12.17
C ARG A 95 -0.22 1.58 13.61
N ARG A 96 -0.35 2.79 14.16
CA ARG A 96 0.08 3.10 15.54
C ARG A 96 -0.63 2.22 16.57
N ASN A 97 -1.93 1.98 16.40
CA ASN A 97 -2.69 1.10 17.28
C ASN A 97 -2.22 -0.36 17.17
N LEU A 98 -1.79 -0.80 15.98
CA LEU A 98 -1.35 -2.18 15.77
C LEU A 98 0.05 -2.49 16.28
N ILE A 99 0.90 -1.47 16.50
CA ILE A 99 2.32 -1.68 16.84
C ILE A 99 2.75 -1.07 18.18
N SER A 100 2.03 -0.07 18.69
CA SER A 100 2.42 0.66 19.90
C SER A 100 1.26 0.73 20.90
N ASP A 101 0.07 1.11 20.44
CA ASP A 101 -1.10 1.26 21.32
C ASP A 101 -2.00 0.00 21.29
N TYR A 102 -1.37 -1.19 21.26
CA TYR A 102 -2.01 -2.49 21.01
C TYR A 102 -3.02 -2.92 22.09
N GLU A 103 -2.98 -2.30 23.27
CA GLU A 103 -3.95 -2.53 24.34
C GLU A 103 -5.34 -1.93 24.02
N THR A 104 -5.42 -1.07 23.00
CA THR A 104 -6.62 -0.25 22.69
C THR A 104 -7.12 -0.44 21.26
N VAL A 105 -6.76 -1.54 20.59
CA VAL A 105 -7.14 -1.80 19.20
C VAL A 105 -8.65 -1.92 19.03
N ASN A 106 -9.22 -1.01 18.22
CA ASN A 106 -10.63 -1.06 17.83
C ASN A 106 -10.81 -1.86 16.53
N HIS A 107 -11.18 -3.13 16.68
CA HIS A 107 -11.38 -4.06 15.58
C HIS A 107 -12.52 -3.64 14.63
N MET A 108 -13.59 -3.03 15.15
CA MET A 108 -14.69 -2.52 14.30
C MET A 108 -14.19 -1.40 13.39
N SER A 109 -13.39 -0.48 13.93
CA SER A 109 -12.81 0.61 13.15
C SER A 109 -11.87 0.09 12.05
N ILE A 110 -11.11 -0.99 12.30
CA ILE A 110 -10.28 -1.63 11.29
C ILE A 110 -11.14 -2.16 10.14
N GLN A 111 -12.19 -2.92 10.46
CA GLN A 111 -13.10 -3.49 9.45
C GLN A 111 -13.80 -2.40 8.65
N GLU A 112 -14.31 -1.36 9.32
CA GLU A 112 -14.98 -0.23 8.65
C GLU A 112 -14.06 0.46 7.64
N ILE A 113 -12.79 0.70 7.99
CA ILE A 113 -11.83 1.33 7.08
C ILE A 113 -11.49 0.42 5.91
N LEU A 114 -11.25 -0.87 6.17
CA LEU A 114 -10.93 -1.85 5.13
C LEU A 114 -12.10 -2.07 4.17
N ASP A 115 -13.33 -2.18 4.68
CA ASP A 115 -14.54 -2.41 3.89
C ASP A 115 -14.90 -1.18 3.05
N LYS A 116 -14.89 0.02 3.66
CA LYS A 116 -15.19 1.29 2.98
C LYS A 116 -14.28 1.51 1.78
N ASN A 117 -13.00 1.19 1.93
CA ASN A 117 -11.96 1.50 0.94
C ASN A 117 -11.50 0.28 0.13
N TYR A 118 -12.12 -0.89 0.30
CA TYR A 118 -11.68 -2.15 -0.31
C TYR A 118 -11.42 -2.03 -1.81
N ARG A 119 -12.34 -1.38 -2.54
CA ARG A 119 -12.23 -1.20 -3.99
C ARG A 119 -11.04 -0.35 -4.40
N ILE A 120 -10.65 0.64 -3.59
CA ILE A 120 -9.47 1.48 -3.86
C ILE A 120 -8.20 0.65 -3.64
N TYR A 121 -8.15 -0.08 -2.53
CA TYR A 121 -7.05 -0.98 -2.19
C TYR A 121 -6.87 -2.09 -3.24
N GLU A 122 -7.96 -2.66 -3.76
CA GLU A 122 -7.94 -3.68 -4.83
C GLU A 122 -7.26 -3.17 -6.11
N GLN A 123 -7.23 -1.86 -6.33
CA GLN A 123 -6.56 -1.26 -7.50
C GLN A 123 -5.12 -0.83 -7.26
N PHE A 124 -4.62 -0.89 -6.02
CA PHE A 124 -3.28 -0.40 -5.67
C PHE A 124 -2.20 -1.02 -6.55
N SER A 125 -2.12 -2.35 -6.58
CA SER A 125 -1.09 -3.05 -7.35
C SER A 125 -1.18 -2.78 -8.85
N ARG A 126 -2.39 -2.62 -9.38
CA ARG A 126 -2.59 -2.30 -10.79
C ARG A 126 -2.05 -0.91 -11.14
N LYS A 127 -2.28 0.08 -10.28
CA LYS A 127 -1.79 1.45 -10.49
C LYS A 127 -0.27 1.52 -10.43
N VAL A 128 0.34 0.85 -9.44
CA VAL A 128 1.80 0.74 -9.35
C VAL A 128 2.38 0.09 -10.61
N ARG A 129 1.81 -1.03 -11.06
CA ARG A 129 2.25 -1.69 -12.31
C ARG A 129 2.07 -0.82 -13.55
N HIS A 130 0.98 -0.05 -13.61
CA HIS A 130 0.72 0.88 -14.71
C HIS A 130 1.79 1.96 -14.79
N TYR A 131 2.06 2.63 -13.67
CA TYR A 131 3.10 3.64 -13.56
C TYR A 131 4.48 3.09 -13.99
N LEU A 132 4.84 1.89 -13.51
CA LEU A 132 6.08 1.21 -13.92
C LEU A 132 6.14 1.00 -15.43
N ALA A 133 5.04 0.57 -16.07
CA ALA A 133 5.00 0.32 -17.50
C ALA A 133 5.14 1.62 -18.33
N GLU A 134 4.52 2.71 -17.88
CA GLU A 134 4.64 4.01 -18.53
C GLU A 134 6.07 4.55 -18.45
N GLU A 135 6.66 4.61 -17.26
CA GLU A 135 8.01 5.16 -17.08
C GLU A 135 9.11 4.30 -17.70
N THR A 136 8.98 2.97 -17.66
CA THR A 136 9.96 2.07 -18.31
C THR A 136 9.82 2.06 -19.83
N GLY A 137 8.60 2.19 -20.36
CA GLY A 137 8.36 2.36 -21.80
C GLY A 137 8.96 3.66 -22.33
N VAL A 138 8.83 4.76 -21.58
CA VAL A 138 9.47 6.05 -21.88
C VAL A 138 10.99 5.93 -21.86
N ALA A 139 11.58 5.31 -20.82
CA ALA A 139 13.03 5.15 -20.70
C ALA A 139 13.66 4.35 -21.86
N ASN A 140 13.00 3.27 -22.31
CA ASN A 140 13.49 2.47 -23.44
C ASN A 140 13.38 3.20 -24.79
N THR A 141 12.47 4.17 -24.92
CA THR A 141 12.30 4.95 -26.15
C THR A 141 13.46 5.94 -26.37
N PHE A 142 14.14 6.38 -25.30
CA PHE A 142 15.29 7.30 -25.39
C PHE A 142 16.65 6.59 -25.58
N THR A 143 16.73 5.28 -25.40
CA THR A 143 17.96 4.50 -25.63
C THR A 143 18.11 4.02 -27.08
N ASP A 144 17.04 4.06 -27.87
CA ASP A 144 17.03 3.66 -29.29
C ASP A 144 17.14 4.85 -30.27
N SER A 145 17.74 5.98 -29.83
CA SER A 145 17.95 7.19 -30.65
C SER A 145 19.43 7.49 -30.90
#